data_AF-A0A1N7JC14-F1
#
_entry.id   AF-A0A1N7JC14-F1
#
_cell.length_a   1.000
_cell.length_b   1.000
_cell.length_c   1.000
_cell.angle_alpha   90.00
_cell.angle_beta   90.00
_cell.angle_gamma   90.00
#
_symmetry.space_group_name_H-M   'P 1'
#
loop_
_entity.id
_entity.type
_entity.pdbx_description
1 polymer ?
#
loop_
_entity_poly.entity_id
_entity_poly.type
_entity_poly.pdbx_seq_one_letter_code
_entity_poly.pdbx_strand_id
1 'polypeptide(L)'
;MDQENRTKNQNDYLKVIEESIRKKERKNKFSTMGKLGGRPRKLNKKAHKYSISLNDKQNDFAKDICEKNQISLQEFLRRKIENEPLPNPERNKFLVQSISNFNRISNFFDSRIWEENERQEFKNLLKDTCEEILKSIKK
;
A
#
# COMPACT_ATOMS: atom_id res chain seq x y z
N MET A 1 61.39 -7.21 -14.05
CA MET A 1 60.04 -7.36 -14.63
C MET A 1 59.07 -8.14 -13.72
N ASP A 2 59.44 -8.52 -12.49
CA ASP A 2 58.59 -9.37 -11.63
C ASP A 2 57.72 -8.61 -10.60
N GLN A 3 58.02 -7.34 -10.31
CA GLN A 3 57.24 -6.55 -9.36
C GLN A 3 55.91 -6.03 -9.95
N GLU A 4 55.88 -5.69 -11.24
CA GLU A 4 54.68 -5.22 -11.95
C GLU A 4 53.63 -6.34 -12.14
N ASN A 5 54.07 -7.59 -12.34
CA ASN A 5 53.15 -8.73 -12.49
C ASN A 5 52.51 -9.14 -11.15
N ARG A 6 53.23 -9.00 -10.02
CA ARG A 6 52.66 -9.25 -8.69
C ARG A 6 51.62 -8.20 -8.30
N THR A 7 51.87 -6.92 -8.60
CA THR A 7 50.92 -5.83 -8.34
C THR A 7 49.68 -5.90 -9.23
N LYS A 8 49.81 -6.29 -10.51
CA LYS A 8 48.66 -6.56 -11.40
C LYS A 8 47.75 -7.68 -10.87
N ASN A 9 48.32 -8.82 -10.48
CA ASN A 9 47.56 -9.92 -9.90
C ASN A 9 46.86 -9.52 -8.59
N GLN A 10 47.56 -8.81 -7.70
CA GLN A 10 46.97 -8.34 -6.43
C GLN A 10 45.80 -7.36 -6.65
N ASN A 11 45.91 -6.48 -7.66
CA ASN A 11 44.84 -5.56 -8.04
C ASN A 11 43.61 -6.28 -8.62
N ASP A 12 43.78 -7.39 -9.33
CA ASP A 12 42.65 -8.18 -9.84
C ASP A 12 41.94 -8.96 -8.74
N TYR A 13 42.66 -9.51 -7.75
CA TYR A 13 42.04 -10.11 -6.56
C TYR A 13 41.22 -9.10 -5.76
N LEU A 14 41.74 -7.88 -5.57
CA LEU A 14 41.03 -6.80 -4.87
C LEU A 14 39.74 -6.40 -5.61
N LYS A 15 39.77 -6.31 -6.95
CA LYS A 15 38.57 -6.03 -7.76
C LYS A 15 37.51 -7.12 -7.62
N VAL A 16 37.90 -8.39 -7.62
CA VAL A 16 36.95 -9.52 -7.45
C VAL A 16 36.28 -9.46 -6.07
N ILE A 17 37.03 -9.11 -5.02
CA ILE A 17 36.50 -8.93 -3.67
C ILE A 17 35.53 -7.75 -3.63
N GLU A 18 35.88 -6.59 -4.19
CA GLU A 18 34.99 -5.43 -4.25
C GLU A 18 33.70 -5.71 -5.01
N GLU A 19 33.77 -6.43 -6.13
CA GLU A 19 32.59 -6.83 -6.88
C GLU A 19 31.67 -7.76 -6.07
N SER A 20 32.26 -8.68 -5.29
CA SER A 20 31.49 -9.59 -4.43
C SER A 20 30.77 -8.83 -3.31
N ILE A 21 31.42 -7.83 -2.72
CA ILE A 21 30.85 -6.95 -1.69
C ILE A 21 29.72 -6.12 -2.30
N ARG A 22 29.95 -5.48 -3.44
CA ARG A 22 28.92 -4.69 -4.15
C ARG A 22 27.70 -5.53 -4.55
N LYS A 23 27.91 -6.78 -4.98
CA LYS A 23 26.80 -7.71 -5.27
C LYS A 23 26.00 -8.04 -4.02
N LYS A 24 26.67 -8.27 -2.88
CA LYS A 24 26.04 -8.54 -1.58
C LYS A 24 25.25 -7.33 -1.07
N GLU A 25 25.82 -6.14 -1.17
CA GLU A 25 25.17 -4.88 -0.80
C GLU A 25 23.94 -4.59 -1.66
N ARG A 26 24.03 -4.78 -2.98
CA ARG A 26 22.88 -4.65 -3.89
C ARG A 26 21.77 -5.61 -3.49
N LYS A 27 22.08 -6.89 -3.22
CA LYS A 27 21.11 -7.89 -2.77
C LYS A 27 20.44 -7.48 -1.45
N ASN A 28 21.21 -6.97 -0.49
CA ASN A 28 20.69 -6.49 0.78
C ASN A 28 19.80 -5.26 0.60
N LYS A 29 20.20 -4.30 -0.24
CA LYS A 29 19.39 -3.10 -0.56
C LYS A 29 18.07 -3.46 -1.24
N PHE A 30 18.05 -4.45 -2.12
CA PHE A 30 16.79 -4.95 -2.72
C PHE A 30 15.89 -5.63 -1.69
N SER A 31 16.46 -6.34 -0.73
CA SER A 31 15.72 -6.98 0.37
C SER A 31 15.09 -5.94 1.31
N THR A 32 15.79 -4.83 1.61
CA THR A 32 15.35 -3.82 2.58
C THR A 32 14.53 -2.69 1.97
N MET A 33 14.81 -2.28 0.73
CA MET A 33 14.24 -1.10 0.08
C MET A 33 13.48 -1.41 -1.22
N GLY A 34 13.30 -2.68 -1.60
CA GLY A 34 12.65 -3.04 -2.86
C GLY A 34 13.42 -2.58 -4.12
N LYS A 35 12.93 -2.91 -5.32
CA LYS A 35 13.64 -2.59 -6.59
C LYS A 35 13.77 -1.10 -6.88
N LEU A 36 12.87 -0.26 -6.37
CA LEU A 36 12.76 1.18 -6.68
C LEU A 36 12.78 2.07 -5.42
N GLY A 37 13.31 1.58 -4.29
CA GLY A 37 13.32 2.34 -3.03
C GLY A 37 11.99 2.28 -2.24
N GLY A 38 11.03 1.47 -2.69
CA GLY A 38 9.76 1.24 -1.99
C GLY A 38 9.85 0.13 -0.93
N ARG A 39 9.10 0.28 0.17
CA ARG A 39 9.05 -0.71 1.25
C ARG A 39 8.80 -2.13 0.69
N PRO A 40 9.64 -3.12 1.00
CA PRO A 40 9.45 -4.49 0.55
C PRO A 40 8.11 -5.01 1.08
N ARG A 41 7.22 -5.46 0.18
CA ARG A 41 5.98 -6.11 0.58
C ARG A 41 6.36 -7.41 1.30
N LYS A 42 6.12 -7.49 2.62
CA LYS A 42 6.11 -8.76 3.35
C LYS A 42 4.96 -9.59 2.76
N LEU A 43 5.25 -10.35 1.72
CA LEU A 43 4.35 -11.37 1.21
C LEU A 43 4.36 -12.48 2.24
N ASN A 44 3.43 -12.44 3.20
CA ASN A 44 3.04 -13.64 3.92
C ASN A 44 2.48 -14.59 2.86
N LYS A 45 3.35 -15.45 2.31
CA LYS A 45 2.93 -16.45 1.32
C LYS A 45 1.90 -17.32 2.01
N LYS A 46 0.74 -17.49 1.38
CA LYS A 46 -0.31 -18.41 1.84
C LYS A 46 0.33 -19.80 1.94
N ALA A 47 0.56 -20.28 3.16
CA ALA A 47 1.35 -21.47 3.42
C ALA A 47 0.53 -22.76 3.31
N HIS A 48 -0.79 -22.67 3.53
CA HIS A 48 -1.68 -23.83 3.58
C HIS A 48 -2.84 -23.67 2.60
N LYS A 49 -3.24 -24.78 1.98
CA LYS A 49 -4.41 -24.88 1.10
C LYS A 49 -5.38 -25.88 1.71
N TYR A 50 -6.64 -25.48 1.83
CA TYR A 50 -7.72 -26.31 2.31
C TYR A 50 -8.75 -26.50 1.20
N SER A 51 -9.27 -27.71 1.07
CA SER A 51 -10.42 -28.00 0.21
C SER A 51 -11.67 -28.09 1.08
N ILE A 52 -12.76 -27.46 0.65
CA ILE A 52 -14.04 -27.45 1.36
C ILE A 52 -15.11 -27.92 0.37
N SER A 53 -15.91 -28.90 0.76
CA SER A 53 -17.10 -29.31 0.01
C SER A 53 -18.29 -28.54 0.54
N LEU A 54 -19.05 -27.92 -0.36
CA LEU A 54 -20.25 -27.15 -0.04
C LEU A 54 -21.47 -27.84 -0.64
N ASN A 55 -22.58 -27.80 0.08
CA ASN A 55 -23.89 -28.19 -0.46
C ASN A 55 -24.38 -27.11 -1.45
N ASP A 56 -25.31 -27.48 -2.35
CA ASP A 56 -25.82 -26.55 -3.38
C ASP A 56 -26.34 -25.23 -2.78
N LYS A 57 -27.14 -25.30 -1.73
CA LYS A 57 -27.67 -24.11 -1.02
C LYS A 57 -26.56 -23.20 -0.47
N GLN A 58 -25.47 -23.79 0.02
CA GLN A 58 -24.34 -23.03 0.57
C GLN A 58 -23.54 -22.37 -0.56
N ASN A 59 -23.40 -23.07 -1.68
CA ASN A 59 -22.72 -22.56 -2.86
C ASN A 59 -23.46 -21.37 -3.49
N ASP A 60 -24.78 -21.48 -3.64
CA ASP A 60 -25.61 -20.41 -4.19
C ASP A 60 -25.61 -19.17 -3.30
N PHE A 61 -25.71 -19.35 -1.98
CA PHE A 61 -25.56 -18.26 -1.02
C PHE A 61 -24.20 -17.57 -1.11
N ALA A 62 -23.11 -18.35 -1.22
CA ALA A 62 -21.77 -17.80 -1.34
C ALA A 62 -21.59 -17.01 -2.64
N LYS A 63 -22.17 -17.48 -3.77
CA LYS A 63 -22.13 -16.78 -5.05
C LYS A 63 -22.85 -15.44 -4.99
N ASP A 64 -24.08 -15.40 -4.49
CA ASP A 64 -24.87 -14.16 -4.37
C ASP A 64 -24.13 -13.08 -3.55
N ILE A 65 -23.52 -13.49 -2.43
CA ILE A 65 -22.71 -12.56 -1.62
C ILE A 65 -21.46 -12.10 -2.36
N CYS A 66 -20.76 -13.02 -3.05
CA CYS A 66 -19.56 -12.69 -3.80
C CYS A 66 -19.85 -11.69 -4.93
N GLU A 67 -20.96 -11.86 -5.63
CA GLU A 67 -21.42 -10.94 -6.68
C GLU A 67 -21.75 -9.56 -6.11
N LYS A 68 -22.57 -9.50 -5.05
CA LYS A 68 -22.95 -8.24 -4.39
C LYS A 68 -21.76 -7.43 -3.87
N ASN A 69 -20.76 -8.10 -3.33
CA ASN A 69 -19.59 -7.45 -2.73
C ASN A 69 -18.38 -7.37 -3.67
N GLN A 70 -18.51 -7.87 -4.91
CA GLN A 70 -17.43 -7.94 -5.90
C GLN A 70 -16.14 -8.58 -5.36
N ILE A 71 -16.28 -9.69 -4.62
CA ILE A 71 -15.16 -10.44 -4.04
C ILE A 71 -15.11 -11.87 -4.57
N SER A 72 -13.91 -12.47 -4.56
CA SER A 72 -13.76 -13.89 -4.86
C SER A 72 -14.30 -14.78 -3.72
N LEU A 73 -14.73 -16.00 -4.06
CA LEU A 73 -15.14 -17.00 -3.08
C LEU A 73 -14.06 -17.26 -2.01
N GLN A 74 -12.79 -17.30 -2.43
CA GLN A 74 -11.66 -17.49 -1.50
C GLN A 74 -11.55 -16.33 -0.49
N GLU A 75 -11.76 -15.10 -0.95
CA GLU A 75 -11.74 -13.91 -0.09
C GLU A 75 -12.92 -13.90 0.87
N PHE A 76 -14.12 -14.25 0.38
CA PHE A 76 -15.31 -14.40 1.19
C PHE A 76 -15.11 -15.41 2.32
N LEU A 77 -14.64 -16.61 1.98
CA LEU A 77 -14.38 -17.67 2.96
C LEU A 77 -13.29 -17.26 3.97
N ARG A 78 -12.21 -16.61 3.52
CA ARG A 78 -11.17 -16.13 4.43
C ARG A 78 -11.73 -15.13 5.44
N ARG A 79 -12.46 -14.12 4.97
CA ARG A 79 -13.08 -13.11 5.86
C ARG A 79 -14.04 -13.74 6.84
N LYS A 80 -14.81 -14.75 6.42
CA LYS A 80 -15.69 -15.51 7.32
C LYS A 80 -14.92 -16.28 8.38
N ILE A 81 -13.78 -16.89 8.04
CA ILE A 81 -12.90 -17.57 9.01
C ILE A 81 -12.29 -16.55 10.00
N GLU A 82 -11.87 -15.39 9.50
CA GLU A 82 -11.24 -14.32 10.30
C GLU A 82 -12.26 -13.44 11.05
N ASN A 83 -13.56 -13.69 10.91
CA ASN A 83 -14.66 -12.83 11.39
C ASN A 83 -14.52 -11.35 10.95
N GLU A 84 -13.91 -11.13 9.78
CA GLU A 84 -13.80 -9.81 9.18
C GLU A 84 -15.10 -9.40 8.47
N PRO A 85 -15.50 -8.12 8.54
CA PRO A 85 -16.65 -7.63 7.81
C PRO A 85 -16.45 -7.74 6.30
N LEU A 86 -17.54 -7.93 5.57
CA LEU A 86 -17.51 -7.90 4.10
C LEU A 86 -17.24 -6.47 3.61
N PRO A 87 -16.51 -6.31 2.49
CA PRO A 87 -16.25 -5.00 1.95
C PRO A 87 -17.54 -4.42 1.37
N ASN A 88 -17.86 -3.18 1.72
CA ASN A 88 -19.00 -2.47 1.15
C ASN A 88 -18.53 -1.63 -0.06
N PRO A 89 -18.84 -2.04 -1.30
CA PRO A 89 -18.32 -1.38 -2.51
C PRO A 89 -18.77 0.09 -2.63
N GLU A 90 -20.02 0.39 -2.25
CA GLU A 90 -20.55 1.76 -2.27
C GLU A 90 -19.80 2.66 -1.28
N ARG A 91 -19.58 2.17 -0.06
CA ARG A 91 -18.79 2.90 0.94
C ARG A 91 -17.36 3.13 0.46
N ASN A 92 -16.74 2.12 -0.13
CA ASN A 92 -15.37 2.23 -0.65
C ASN A 92 -15.28 3.27 -1.78
N LYS A 93 -16.25 3.28 -2.71
CA LYS A 93 -16.32 4.27 -3.79
C LYS A 93 -16.43 5.69 -3.22
N PHE A 94 -17.30 5.91 -2.25
CA PHE A 94 -17.44 7.20 -1.56
C PHE A 94 -16.13 7.63 -0.87
N LEU A 95 -15.46 6.71 -0.18
CA LEU A 95 -14.18 6.99 0.50
C LEU A 95 -13.07 7.34 -0.50
N VAL A 96 -12.95 6.63 -1.61
CA VAL A 96 -11.96 6.93 -2.67
C VAL A 96 -12.22 8.31 -3.28
N GLN A 97 -13.47 8.63 -3.57
CA GLN A 97 -13.85 9.95 -4.09
C GLN A 97 -13.53 11.05 -3.08
N SER A 98 -13.82 10.81 -1.79
CA SER A 98 -13.51 11.74 -0.71
C SER A 98 -11.99 11.98 -0.59
N ILE A 99 -11.17 10.93 -0.63
CA ILE A 99 -9.71 11.04 -0.62
C ILE A 99 -9.21 11.88 -1.80
N SER A 100 -9.76 11.66 -3.01
CA SER A 100 -9.41 12.46 -4.19
C SER A 100 -9.73 13.94 -3.99
N ASN A 101 -10.91 14.25 -3.45
CA ASN A 101 -11.31 15.62 -3.16
C ASN A 101 -10.40 16.28 -2.10
N PHE A 102 -10.06 15.56 -1.02
CA PHE A 102 -9.14 16.08 -0.01
C PHE A 102 -7.73 16.30 -0.57
N ASN A 103 -7.24 15.41 -1.43
CA ASN A 103 -5.95 15.61 -2.11
C ASN A 103 -5.97 16.85 -3.02
N ARG A 104 -7.08 17.12 -3.72
CA ARG A 104 -7.23 18.34 -4.52
C ARG A 104 -7.19 19.59 -3.64
N ILE A 105 -7.90 19.57 -2.51
CA ILE A 105 -7.87 20.65 -1.53
C ILE A 105 -6.44 20.84 -1.00
N SER A 106 -5.74 19.77 -0.62
CA SER A 106 -4.35 19.82 -0.16
C SER A 106 -3.42 20.43 -1.22
N ASN A 107 -3.51 19.96 -2.47
CA ASN A 107 -2.69 20.50 -3.56
C ASN A 107 -2.99 21.98 -3.81
N PHE A 108 -4.25 22.39 -3.62
CA PHE A 108 -4.65 23.78 -3.74
C PHE A 108 -4.05 24.64 -2.61
N PHE A 109 -3.95 24.11 -1.37
CA PHE A 109 -3.23 24.76 -0.27
C PHE A 109 -1.71 24.88 -0.52
N ASP A 110 -1.12 23.84 -1.10
CA ASP A 110 0.32 23.79 -1.41
C ASP A 110 0.69 24.69 -2.59
N SER A 111 -0.31 25.15 -3.36
CA SER A 111 -0.08 26.16 -4.40
C SER A 111 0.39 27.48 -3.76
N ARG A 112 1.43 28.09 -4.32
CA ARG A 112 2.00 29.39 -3.85
C ARG A 112 1.11 30.61 -4.17
N ILE A 113 -0.18 30.38 -4.38
CA ILE A 113 -1.14 31.41 -4.81
C ILE A 113 -1.69 32.19 -3.60
N TRP A 114 -1.51 31.64 -2.39
CA TRP A 114 -2.18 32.13 -1.19
C TRP A 114 -1.31 33.09 -0.38
N GLU A 115 -1.87 34.23 -0.03
CA GLU A 115 -1.36 35.09 1.04
C GLU A 115 -1.72 34.50 2.42
N GLU A 116 -0.95 34.86 3.46
CA GLU A 116 -1.10 34.27 4.80
C GLU A 116 -2.51 34.52 5.41
N ASN A 117 -3.11 35.67 5.12
CA ASN A 117 -4.46 36.01 5.60
C ASN A 117 -5.53 35.11 4.95
N GLU A 118 -5.44 34.87 3.63
CA GLU A 118 -6.38 34.01 2.90
C GLU A 118 -6.31 32.56 3.41
N ARG A 119 -5.10 32.09 3.75
CA ARG A 119 -4.92 30.76 4.37
C ARG A 119 -5.64 30.64 5.70
N GLN A 120 -5.59 31.68 6.53
CA GLN A 120 -6.28 31.67 7.83
C GLN A 120 -7.80 31.70 7.68
N GLU A 121 -8.33 32.55 6.80
CA GLU A 121 -9.77 32.60 6.51
C GLU A 121 -10.30 31.25 6.02
N PHE A 122 -9.61 30.64 5.06
CA PHE A 122 -10.02 29.35 4.52
C PHE A 122 -9.88 28.21 5.54
N LYS A 123 -8.86 28.25 6.40
CA LYS A 123 -8.71 27.28 7.50
C LYS A 123 -9.86 27.39 8.52
N ASN A 124 -10.29 28.61 8.83
CA ASN A 124 -11.44 28.83 9.70
C ASN A 124 -12.73 28.30 9.06
N LEU A 125 -12.96 28.61 7.78
CA LEU A 125 -14.10 28.09 7.02
C LEU A 125 -14.14 26.55 7.01
N LEU A 126 -12.99 25.90 6.79
CA LEU A 126 -12.89 24.44 6.83
C LEU A 126 -13.23 23.88 8.20
N LYS A 127 -12.76 24.53 9.28
CA LYS A 127 -13.03 24.11 10.65
C LYS A 127 -14.52 24.22 10.97
N ASP A 128 -15.14 25.35 10.63
CA ASP A 128 -16.56 25.60 10.86
C ASP A 128 -17.42 24.59 10.09
N THR A 129 -17.09 24.35 8.82
CA THR A 129 -17.78 23.35 7.98
C THR A 129 -17.65 21.94 8.58
N CYS A 130 -16.46 21.55 9.06
CA CYS A 130 -16.27 20.27 9.72
C CYS A 130 -17.09 20.15 11.01
N GLU A 131 -17.17 21.22 11.81
CA GLU A 131 -17.95 21.25 13.05
C GLU A 131 -19.46 21.13 12.77
N GLU A 132 -19.98 21.79 11.73
CA GLU A 132 -21.37 21.65 11.31
C GLU A 132 -21.70 20.23 10.82
N ILE A 133 -20.81 19.63 10.02
CA ILE A 133 -20.94 18.24 9.58
C ILE A 133 -20.94 17.29 10.80
N LEU A 134 -20.05 17.52 11.77
CA LEU A 134 -20.01 16.69 12.99
C LEU A 134 -21.28 16.87 13.85
N LYS A 135 -21.84 18.08 13.93
CA LYS A 135 -23.11 18.34 14.61
C LYS A 135 -24.29 17.65 13.93
N SER A 136 -24.32 17.63 12.59
CA SER A 136 -25.39 16.98 11.83
C SER A 136 -25.32 15.44 11.89
N ILE A 137 -24.12 14.86 11.95
CA ILE A 137 -23.93 13.40 12.10
C ILE A 137 -24.26 12.90 13.52
N LYS A 138 -24.13 13.75 14.54
CA LYS A 138 -24.42 13.40 15.94
C LYS A 138 -25.90 13.51 16.33
N LYS A 139 -26.76 14.02 15.44
CA LYS A 139 -28.22 13.98 15.58
C LYS A 139 -28.79 12.66 15.07
#